data_AF-A0A427DNC4-F1
#
_entry.id   AF-A0A427DNC4-F1
#
_cell.length_a   1.000
_cell.length_b   1.000
_cell.length_c   1.000
_cell.angle_alpha   90.00
_cell.angle_beta   90.00
_cell.angle_gamma   90.00
#
_symmetry.space_group_name_H-M   'P 1'
#
loop_
_entity.id
_entity.type
_entity.pdbx_description
1 polymer ?
#
loop_
_entity_poly.entity_id
_entity_poly.type
_entity_poly.pdbx_seq_one_letter_code
_entity_poly.pdbx_strand_id
1 'polypeptide(L)'
;MSLHETFGQPLLTFPDAEKSPLSIRAKALVFIDPRSRQLRAEMEQLAPRSLPVLIRGESGTGKELLARHIHRGSDRTGLFVSVNCGAISPTYADAELFGHAAGAHSGSISSRAGWFGSANGGTLYLDEIGDLPLPIQVKLLAALETHEVTRVGAHQPSPVDVRLVAATSIDLAQAVAAGKFHDRLYHYLSEGRLDLPALREQPGNILPLAEYFVGIYSQRLSLSVPLISDAAQSALEAHDWPGNTRELENVIHFALLVSSGDEILPEHLNLPDNASSLASIERQARRVVATADAQQIQALRQLLESLV
;
A
#
# COMPACT_ATOMS: atom_id res chain seq x y z
N MET A 1 -0.55 -26.38 -10.39
CA MET A 1 -1.33 -25.25 -10.95
C MET A 1 -0.33 -24.21 -11.41
N SER A 2 -0.38 -23.86 -12.69
CA SER A 2 0.60 -23.01 -13.37
C SER A 2 0.67 -21.62 -12.73
N LEU A 3 1.87 -21.19 -12.32
CA LEU A 3 2.15 -19.87 -11.72
C LEU A 3 2.07 -18.72 -12.75
N HIS A 4 1.76 -19.00 -14.02
CA HIS A 4 1.76 -18.03 -15.12
C HIS A 4 0.40 -17.39 -15.44
N GLU A 5 -0.70 -17.78 -14.78
CA GLU A 5 -2.05 -17.29 -15.14
C GLU A 5 -2.50 -15.98 -14.44
N THR A 6 -1.62 -15.31 -13.67
CA THR A 6 -2.00 -14.05 -12.98
C THR A 6 -1.77 -12.79 -13.82
N PHE A 7 -1.03 -12.89 -14.94
CA PHE A 7 -0.87 -11.78 -15.89
C PHE A 7 -2.05 -11.75 -16.84
N GLY A 8 -2.78 -10.64 -16.89
CA GLY A 8 -3.99 -10.52 -17.70
C GLY A 8 -5.23 -10.12 -16.91
N GLN A 9 -5.34 -10.54 -15.64
CA GLN A 9 -6.58 -10.42 -14.88
C GLN A 9 -6.85 -9.00 -14.37
N PRO A 10 -8.10 -8.51 -14.44
CA PRO A 10 -8.47 -7.18 -13.95
C PRO A 10 -8.45 -7.09 -12.43
N LEU A 11 -8.54 -8.22 -11.73
CA LEU A 11 -8.58 -8.32 -10.28
C LEU A 11 -7.30 -9.03 -9.80
N LEU A 12 -6.55 -8.38 -8.92
CA LEU A 12 -5.35 -8.91 -8.28
C LEU A 12 -5.64 -9.20 -6.81
N THR A 13 -5.50 -10.47 -6.43
CA THR A 13 -5.78 -10.96 -5.08
C THR A 13 -4.69 -11.93 -4.63
N PHE A 14 -4.57 -12.11 -3.32
CA PHE A 14 -3.58 -13.03 -2.74
C PHE A 14 -4.28 -13.97 -1.74
N PRO A 15 -4.86 -15.09 -2.20
CA PRO A 15 -5.58 -16.03 -1.34
C PRO A 15 -4.67 -16.71 -0.31
N ASP A 16 -3.39 -16.95 -0.64
CA ASP A 16 -2.39 -17.63 0.22
C ASP A 16 -1.74 -16.72 1.30
N ALA A 17 -2.34 -15.58 1.63
CA ALA A 17 -1.89 -14.78 2.78
C ALA A 17 -1.97 -15.54 4.13
N GLU A 18 -2.56 -16.74 4.14
CA GLU A 18 -2.76 -17.58 5.33
C GLU A 18 -1.48 -18.25 5.88
N LYS A 19 -0.35 -18.29 5.14
CA LYS A 19 0.90 -18.91 5.64
C LYS A 19 2.00 -17.93 6.05
N SER A 20 1.76 -16.62 5.92
CA SER A 20 2.69 -15.61 6.43
C SER A 20 2.05 -14.96 7.66
N PRO A 21 2.55 -15.21 8.88
CA PRO A 21 1.92 -14.77 10.13
C PRO A 21 1.91 -13.24 10.36
N LEU A 22 2.15 -12.40 9.34
CA LEU A 22 2.49 -10.98 9.50
C LEU A 22 1.79 -9.98 8.58
N SER A 23 0.67 -10.27 7.92
CA SER A 23 -0.01 -9.20 7.17
C SER A 23 -1.53 -9.36 7.03
N ILE A 24 -2.29 -8.67 7.89
CA ILE A 24 -3.64 -8.20 7.55
C ILE A 24 -3.43 -6.86 6.81
N ARG A 25 -3.27 -6.92 5.49
CA ARG A 25 -3.26 -5.75 4.60
C ARG A 25 -4.35 -5.93 3.52
N ALA A 26 -4.67 -4.87 2.78
CA ALA A 26 -5.71 -4.86 1.74
C ALA A 26 -5.61 -6.13 0.88
N LYS A 27 -6.74 -6.81 0.63
CA LYS A 27 -6.75 -8.16 0.05
C LYS A 27 -6.99 -8.21 -1.46
N ALA A 28 -7.32 -7.07 -2.07
CA ALA A 28 -7.55 -6.95 -3.50
C ALA A 28 -7.13 -5.61 -4.07
N LEU A 29 -6.74 -5.63 -5.35
CA LEU A 29 -6.60 -4.48 -6.23
C LEU A 29 -7.37 -4.76 -7.52
N VAL A 30 -8.01 -3.74 -8.08
CA VAL A 30 -8.73 -3.85 -9.35
C VAL A 30 -8.20 -2.83 -10.34
N PHE A 31 -8.03 -3.26 -11.59
CA PHE A 31 -7.47 -2.49 -12.70
C PHE A 31 -8.52 -2.22 -13.80
N ILE A 32 -9.71 -1.75 -13.41
CA ILE A 32 -10.81 -1.45 -14.33
C ILE A 32 -10.76 0.00 -14.78
N ASP A 33 -10.49 0.93 -13.88
CA ASP A 33 -10.31 2.34 -14.19
C ASP A 33 -9.12 2.58 -15.17
N PRO A 34 -9.19 3.52 -16.12
CA PRO A 34 -8.09 3.81 -17.03
C PRO A 34 -6.75 4.09 -16.33
N ARG A 35 -6.78 4.79 -15.18
CA ARG A 35 -5.57 5.09 -14.40
C ARG A 35 -4.97 3.83 -13.79
N SER A 36 -5.80 2.93 -13.28
CA SER A 36 -5.32 1.67 -12.71
C SER A 36 -4.80 0.74 -13.81
N ARG A 37 -5.42 0.72 -15.00
CA ARG A 37 -4.87 -0.01 -16.17
C ARG A 37 -3.49 0.46 -16.58
N GLN A 38 -3.27 1.77 -16.61
CA GLN A 38 -1.94 2.33 -16.92
C GLN A 38 -0.91 1.89 -15.87
N LEU A 39 -1.24 2.05 -14.58
CA LEU A 39 -0.38 1.58 -13.48
C LEU A 39 -0.02 0.10 -13.63
N ARG A 40 -0.99 -0.74 -14.01
CA ARG A 40 -0.76 -2.17 -14.24
C ARG A 40 0.23 -2.40 -15.37
N ALA A 41 0.10 -1.70 -16.50
CA ALA A 41 1.03 -1.84 -17.61
C ALA A 41 2.46 -1.42 -17.24
N GLU A 42 2.61 -0.33 -16.48
CA GLU A 42 3.91 0.13 -15.97
C GLU A 42 4.51 -0.89 -15.00
N MET A 43 3.70 -1.42 -14.07
CA MET A 43 4.11 -2.48 -13.15
C MET A 43 4.57 -3.74 -13.90
N GLU A 44 3.82 -4.20 -14.90
CA GLU A 44 4.18 -5.38 -15.71
C GLU A 44 5.50 -5.19 -16.48
N GLN A 45 5.82 -3.96 -16.90
CA GLN A 45 7.10 -3.64 -17.54
C GLN A 45 8.28 -3.59 -16.55
N LEU A 46 8.03 -3.20 -15.30
CA LEU A 46 9.04 -3.14 -14.24
C LEU A 46 9.27 -4.49 -13.55
N ALA A 47 8.26 -5.37 -13.52
CA ALA A 47 8.31 -6.66 -12.83
C ALA A 47 9.52 -7.53 -13.22
N PRO A 48 9.86 -7.76 -14.50
CA PRO A 48 11.01 -8.60 -14.88
C PRO A 48 12.38 -7.93 -14.66
N ARG A 49 12.43 -6.63 -14.37
CA ARG A 49 13.70 -5.89 -14.22
C ARG A 49 14.28 -6.09 -12.82
N SER A 50 15.61 -6.04 -12.69
CA SER A 50 16.29 -6.15 -11.38
C SER A 50 16.35 -4.84 -10.59
N LEU A 51 15.99 -3.71 -11.22
CA LEU A 51 16.06 -2.37 -10.64
C LEU A 51 15.15 -2.21 -9.39
N PRO A 52 15.50 -1.29 -8.47
CA PRO A 52 14.68 -0.97 -7.32
C PRO A 52 13.37 -0.28 -7.73
N VAL A 53 12.26 -0.62 -7.07
CA VAL A 53 10.95 -0.01 -7.35
C VAL A 53 10.44 0.73 -6.12
N LEU A 54 10.09 2.00 -6.28
CA LEU A 54 9.40 2.82 -5.30
C LEU A 54 7.92 2.94 -5.66
N ILE A 55 7.06 2.46 -4.76
CA ILE A 55 5.61 2.57 -4.86
C ILE A 55 5.14 3.74 -3.98
N ARG A 56 4.67 4.80 -4.61
CA ARG A 56 4.06 5.94 -3.90
C ARG A 56 2.55 5.74 -3.86
N GLY A 57 1.95 5.90 -2.70
CA GLY A 57 0.50 5.85 -2.58
C GLY A 57 0.03 6.00 -1.14
N GLU A 58 -1.19 6.48 -0.97
CA GLU A 58 -1.77 6.71 0.35
C GLU A 58 -1.89 5.41 1.17
N SER A 59 -2.10 5.55 2.48
CA SER A 59 -2.38 4.39 3.33
C SER A 59 -3.66 3.69 2.87
N GLY A 60 -3.62 2.36 2.82
CA GLY A 60 -4.80 1.55 2.51
C GLY A 60 -5.10 1.35 1.03
N THR A 61 -4.28 1.90 0.13
CA THR A 61 -4.38 1.71 -1.33
C THR A 61 -3.96 0.32 -1.81
N GLY A 62 -3.20 -0.45 -1.01
CA GLY A 62 -2.77 -1.81 -1.38
C GLY A 62 -1.34 -1.91 -1.94
N LYS A 63 -0.43 -0.99 -1.58
CA LYS A 63 0.99 -0.98 -1.99
C LYS A 63 1.69 -2.34 -1.89
N GLU A 64 1.49 -3.10 -0.81
CA GLU A 64 2.10 -4.43 -0.64
C GLU A 64 1.62 -5.44 -1.70
N LEU A 65 0.34 -5.40 -2.09
CA LEU A 65 -0.17 -6.31 -3.12
C LEU A 65 0.54 -6.07 -4.46
N LEU A 66 0.74 -4.79 -4.80
CA LEU A 66 1.48 -4.39 -5.98
C LEU A 66 2.95 -4.88 -5.89
N ALA A 67 3.60 -4.71 -4.74
CA ALA A 67 4.95 -5.20 -4.50
C ALA A 67 5.08 -6.74 -4.62
N ARG A 68 4.12 -7.48 -4.08
CA ARG A 68 4.07 -8.95 -4.20
C ARG A 68 3.87 -9.39 -5.64
N HIS A 69 3.09 -8.65 -6.42
CA HIS A 69 2.92 -8.94 -7.85
C HIS A 69 4.21 -8.68 -8.63
N ILE A 70 4.91 -7.57 -8.36
CA ILE A 70 6.24 -7.27 -8.93
C ILE A 70 7.22 -8.42 -8.65
N HIS A 71 7.24 -8.93 -7.41
CA HIS A 71 8.09 -10.07 -7.05
C HIS A 71 7.74 -11.33 -7.84
N ARG A 72 6.44 -11.69 -7.93
CA ARG A 72 5.97 -12.86 -8.70
C ARG A 72 6.23 -12.76 -10.20
N GLY A 73 6.24 -11.53 -10.74
CA GLY A 73 6.57 -11.25 -12.13
C GLY A 73 8.05 -11.09 -12.43
N SER A 74 8.91 -11.32 -11.44
CA SER A 74 10.36 -11.26 -11.61
C SER A 74 10.97 -12.64 -11.77
N ASP A 75 12.21 -12.70 -12.24
CA ASP A 75 12.98 -13.95 -12.35
C ASP A 75 13.52 -14.46 -11.00
N ARG A 76 13.12 -13.84 -9.88
CA ARG A 76 13.67 -14.13 -8.56
C ARG A 76 12.93 -15.30 -7.90
N THR A 77 13.68 -16.29 -7.44
CA THR A 77 13.13 -17.50 -6.79
C THR A 77 13.19 -17.46 -5.26
N GLY A 78 13.89 -16.49 -4.68
CA GLY A 78 13.99 -16.31 -3.23
C GLY A 78 12.72 -15.75 -2.59
N LEU A 79 12.76 -15.52 -1.28
CA LEU A 79 11.58 -15.11 -0.53
C LEU A 79 11.21 -13.63 -0.76
N PHE A 80 9.91 -13.34 -0.69
CA PHE A 80 9.40 -11.99 -0.48
C PHE A 80 9.35 -11.69 1.02
N VAL A 81 10.25 -10.84 1.50
CA VAL A 81 10.33 -10.43 2.91
C VAL A 81 9.69 -9.05 3.04
N SER A 82 8.58 -8.97 3.79
CA SER A 82 7.81 -7.74 4.01
C SER A 82 8.15 -7.15 5.37
N VAL A 83 8.51 -5.87 5.43
CA VAL A 83 8.88 -5.15 6.64
C VAL A 83 8.12 -3.83 6.70
N ASN A 84 7.56 -3.49 7.86
CA ASN A 84 7.00 -2.16 8.11
C ASN A 84 8.04 -1.32 8.84
N CYS A 85 8.52 -0.24 8.20
CA CYS A 85 9.57 0.61 8.75
C CYS A 85 9.13 1.39 10.00
N GLY A 86 7.85 1.74 10.11
CA GLY A 86 7.30 2.42 11.29
C GLY A 86 7.26 1.55 12.56
N ALA A 87 7.40 0.24 12.43
CA ALA A 87 7.46 -0.69 13.57
C ALA A 87 8.89 -0.94 14.08
N ILE A 88 9.91 -0.41 13.40
CA ILE A 88 11.31 -0.71 13.70
C ILE A 88 11.78 0.11 14.89
N SER A 89 12.30 -0.57 15.91
CA SER A 89 12.98 0.11 17.01
C SER A 89 14.35 0.62 16.54
N PRO A 90 14.68 1.92 16.68
CA PRO A 90 16.00 2.45 16.31
C PRO A 90 17.15 1.73 17.00
N THR A 91 16.93 1.22 18.22
CA THR A 91 17.91 0.48 19.01
C THR A 91 18.28 -0.87 18.40
N TYR A 92 17.33 -1.54 17.75
CA TYR A 92 17.49 -2.91 17.25
C TYR A 92 17.51 -3.01 15.71
N ALA A 93 17.31 -1.88 15.02
CA ALA A 93 17.21 -1.81 13.56
C ALA A 93 18.37 -2.50 12.85
N ASP A 94 19.60 -2.35 13.34
CA ASP A 94 20.79 -3.00 12.76
C ASP A 94 20.70 -4.53 12.83
N ALA A 95 20.30 -5.07 13.99
CA ALA A 95 20.20 -6.50 14.22
C ALA A 95 19.02 -7.13 13.48
N GLU A 96 17.94 -6.36 13.26
CA GLU A 96 16.79 -6.81 12.48
C GLU A 96 17.08 -6.80 10.97
N LEU A 97 17.66 -5.72 10.46
CA LEU A 97 17.94 -5.53 9.04
C LEU A 97 19.08 -6.45 8.57
N PHE A 98 20.18 -6.48 9.31
CA PHE A 98 21.43 -7.14 8.92
C PHE A 98 21.69 -8.46 9.66
N GLY A 99 20.96 -8.73 10.74
CA GLY A 99 21.18 -9.91 11.55
C GLY A 99 22.32 -9.75 12.56
N HIS A 100 22.58 -10.81 13.33
CA HIS A 100 23.65 -10.83 14.32
C HIS A 100 24.36 -12.18 14.32
N ALA A 101 25.67 -12.14 14.58
CA ALA A 101 26.47 -13.34 14.84
C ALA A 101 26.22 -13.87 16.26
N ALA A 102 26.52 -15.15 16.49
CA ALA A 102 26.47 -15.71 17.84
C ALA A 102 27.41 -14.91 18.78
N GLY A 103 26.95 -14.57 19.98
CA GLY A 103 27.73 -13.79 20.96
C GLY A 103 27.77 -12.27 20.73
N ALA A 104 27.09 -11.71 19.71
CA ALA A 104 27.07 -10.28 19.43
C ALA A 104 26.28 -9.41 20.43
N HIS A 105 25.47 -10.04 21.28
CA HIS A 105 24.82 -9.43 22.43
C HIS A 105 24.96 -10.40 23.61
N SER A 106 25.20 -9.88 24.81
CA SER A 106 25.33 -10.67 26.03
C SER A 106 24.03 -11.45 26.28
N GLY A 107 23.98 -12.70 25.82
CA GLY A 107 22.79 -13.57 25.87
C GLY A 107 22.40 -14.26 24.56
N SER A 108 22.93 -13.88 23.39
CA SER A 108 22.57 -14.56 22.13
C SER A 108 23.41 -15.81 21.87
N ILE A 109 22.80 -16.97 22.11
CA ILE A 109 23.40 -18.31 21.91
C ILE A 109 23.40 -18.71 20.41
N SER A 110 22.54 -18.10 19.58
CA SER A 110 22.35 -18.46 18.17
C SER A 110 22.43 -17.26 17.24
N SER A 111 23.02 -17.42 16.05
CA SER A 111 23.01 -16.38 15.01
C SER A 111 21.63 -16.21 14.36
N ARG A 112 21.32 -14.99 13.89
CA ARG A 112 20.12 -14.68 13.08
C ARG A 112 20.52 -13.96 11.79
N ALA A 113 19.91 -14.33 10.67
CA ALA A 113 20.27 -13.85 9.34
C ALA A 113 19.87 -12.39 9.02
N GLY A 114 18.91 -11.82 9.75
CA GLY A 114 18.33 -10.51 9.43
C GLY A 114 17.40 -10.54 8.22
N TRP A 115 16.74 -9.43 7.92
CA TRP A 115 15.83 -9.34 6.77
C TRP A 115 16.55 -9.46 5.43
N PHE A 116 17.74 -8.85 5.28
CA PHE A 116 18.56 -9.00 4.08
C PHE A 116 18.95 -10.46 3.83
N GLY A 117 19.38 -11.18 4.86
CA GLY A 117 19.72 -12.59 4.75
C GLY A 117 18.52 -13.44 4.38
N SER A 118 17.35 -13.17 4.96
CA SER A 118 16.10 -13.86 4.62
C SER A 118 15.61 -13.55 3.20
N ALA A 119 15.87 -12.35 2.69
CA ALA A 119 15.45 -11.91 1.36
C ALA A 119 16.45 -12.29 0.25
N ASN A 120 17.54 -12.99 0.59
CA ASN A 120 18.59 -13.34 -0.37
C ASN A 120 18.04 -14.20 -1.53
N GLY A 121 18.42 -13.87 -2.76
CA GLY A 121 17.85 -14.41 -4.00
C GLY A 121 16.41 -13.97 -4.29
N GLY A 122 15.82 -13.11 -3.44
CA GLY A 122 14.41 -12.73 -3.45
C GLY A 122 14.21 -11.21 -3.40
N THR A 123 13.14 -10.76 -2.75
CA THR A 123 12.75 -9.35 -2.71
C THR A 123 12.54 -8.89 -1.27
N LEU A 124 13.18 -7.77 -0.91
CA LEU A 124 12.93 -7.07 0.34
C LEU A 124 11.93 -5.94 0.07
N TYR A 125 10.77 -6.03 0.70
CA TYR A 125 9.74 -5.00 0.69
C TYR A 125 9.80 -4.14 1.95
N LEU A 126 9.97 -2.82 1.77
CA LEU A 126 10.01 -1.85 2.87
C LEU A 126 8.79 -0.92 2.79
N ASP A 127 7.82 -1.13 3.68
CA ASP A 127 6.62 -0.31 3.80
C ASP A 127 6.90 0.95 4.62
N GLU A 128 6.43 2.09 4.13
CA GLU A 128 6.69 3.41 4.71
C GLU A 128 8.18 3.69 4.93
N ILE A 129 9.00 3.51 3.89
CA ILE A 129 10.47 3.67 3.94
C ILE A 129 10.92 5.04 4.49
N GLY A 130 10.07 6.06 4.37
CA GLY A 130 10.30 7.39 4.93
C GLY A 130 10.44 7.41 6.45
N ASP A 131 9.95 6.38 7.15
CA ASP A 131 10.03 6.23 8.61
C ASP A 131 11.36 5.62 9.06
N LEU A 132 12.23 5.18 8.14
CA LEU A 132 13.54 4.65 8.51
C LEU A 132 14.42 5.72 9.15
N PRO A 133 15.11 5.42 10.28
CA PRO A 133 16.12 6.31 10.82
C PRO A 133 17.26 6.55 9.80
N LEU A 134 17.74 7.80 9.69
CA LEU A 134 18.85 8.17 8.78
C LEU A 134 20.08 7.24 8.84
N PRO A 135 20.59 6.83 10.02
CA PRO A 135 21.73 5.92 10.07
C PRO A 135 21.46 4.57 9.39
N ILE A 136 20.22 4.10 9.45
CA ILE A 136 19.80 2.85 8.82
C ILE A 136 19.65 3.03 7.30
N GLN A 137 19.17 4.19 6.85
CA GLN A 137 19.10 4.51 5.41
C GLN A 137 20.50 4.47 4.75
N VAL A 138 21.53 4.99 5.42
CA VAL A 138 22.92 4.95 4.93
C VAL A 138 23.43 3.51 4.79
N LYS A 139 23.20 2.67 5.81
CA LYS A 139 23.62 1.26 5.78
C LYS A 139 22.82 0.44 4.79
N LEU A 140 21.52 0.73 4.65
CA LEU A 140 20.65 0.14 3.63
C LEU A 140 21.20 0.40 2.23
N LEU A 141 21.51 1.66 1.91
CA LEU A 141 22.11 2.03 0.62
C LEU A 141 23.44 1.31 0.40
N ALA A 142 24.33 1.31 1.40
CA ALA A 142 25.62 0.63 1.30
C ALA A 142 25.45 -0.87 0.97
N ALA A 143 24.55 -1.57 1.65
CA ALA A 143 24.30 -2.99 1.40
C ALA A 143 23.74 -3.28 -0.01
N LEU A 144 22.94 -2.35 -0.55
CA LEU A 144 22.37 -2.46 -1.90
C LEU A 144 23.42 -2.21 -2.98
N GLU A 145 24.31 -1.23 -2.78
CA GLU A 145 25.37 -0.88 -3.73
C GLU A 145 26.50 -1.92 -3.74
N THR A 146 26.89 -2.44 -2.57
CA THR A 146 27.99 -3.40 -2.46
C THR A 146 27.55 -4.85 -2.63
N HIS A 147 26.25 -5.13 -2.61
CA HIS A 147 25.71 -6.50 -2.55
C HIS A 147 26.28 -7.34 -1.41
N GLU A 148 26.57 -6.68 -0.27
CA GLU A 148 27.19 -7.30 0.89
C GLU A 148 26.58 -6.77 2.19
N VAL A 149 26.43 -7.64 3.19
CA VAL A 149 25.93 -7.29 4.51
C VAL A 149 26.88 -7.80 5.59
N THR A 150 27.22 -6.94 6.55
CA THR A 150 27.95 -7.32 7.75
C THR A 150 26.98 -7.45 8.91
N ARG A 151 26.85 -8.67 9.47
CA ARG A 151 26.01 -8.91 10.65
C ARG A 151 26.59 -8.19 11.87
N VAL A 152 25.74 -7.79 12.80
CA VAL A 152 26.20 -7.23 14.08
C VAL A 152 27.12 -8.24 14.78
N GLY A 153 28.32 -7.80 15.15
CA GLY A 153 29.36 -8.63 15.78
C GLY A 153 30.12 -9.56 14.83
N ALA A 154 29.85 -9.53 13.51
CA ALA A 154 30.66 -10.24 12.53
C ALA A 154 31.84 -9.37 12.05
N HIS A 155 32.97 -10.02 11.74
CA HIS A 155 34.16 -9.34 11.20
C HIS A 155 34.24 -9.36 9.67
N GLN A 156 33.46 -10.23 9.02
CA GLN A 156 33.48 -10.41 7.57
C GLN A 156 32.09 -10.13 6.98
N PRO A 157 32.01 -9.39 5.86
CA PRO A 157 30.77 -9.24 5.12
C PRO A 157 30.33 -10.57 4.50
N SER A 158 29.04 -10.73 4.27
CA SER A 158 28.45 -11.85 3.54
C SER A 158 27.77 -11.32 2.27
N PRO A 159 28.00 -11.96 1.10
CA PRO A 159 27.34 -11.54 -0.13
C PRO A 159 25.83 -11.76 -0.03
N VAL A 160 25.07 -10.81 -0.55
CA VAL A 160 23.61 -10.86 -0.64
C VAL A 160 23.14 -10.36 -2.00
N ASP A 161 22.20 -11.07 -2.60
CA ASP A 161 21.50 -10.64 -3.79
C ASP A 161 20.05 -10.38 -3.39
N VAL A 162 19.67 -9.10 -3.28
CA VAL A 162 18.32 -8.68 -2.84
C VAL A 162 17.82 -7.60 -3.78
N ARG A 163 16.63 -7.81 -4.35
CA ARG A 163 15.90 -6.73 -5.02
C ARG A 163 15.11 -5.92 -4.00
N LEU A 164 15.22 -4.60 -4.06
CA LEU A 164 14.46 -3.70 -3.20
C LEU A 164 13.13 -3.29 -3.88
N VAL A 165 12.03 -3.41 -3.14
CA VAL A 165 10.77 -2.74 -3.46
C VAL A 165 10.37 -1.89 -2.24
N ALA A 166 10.35 -0.58 -2.37
CA ALA A 166 10.00 0.32 -1.29
C ALA A 166 8.60 0.90 -1.51
N ALA A 167 7.94 1.28 -0.42
CA ALA A 167 6.65 1.94 -0.45
C ALA A 167 6.63 3.14 0.48
N THR A 168 5.87 4.17 0.11
CA THR A 168 5.72 5.39 0.92
C THR A 168 4.39 6.09 0.67
N SER A 169 3.84 6.68 1.72
CA SER A 169 2.69 7.59 1.68
C SER A 169 3.06 9.07 1.60
N ILE A 170 4.32 9.41 1.87
CA ILE A 170 4.79 10.80 1.90
C ILE A 170 5.61 11.14 0.66
N ASP A 171 5.84 12.44 0.45
CA ASP A 171 6.75 12.92 -0.59
C ASP A 171 8.20 12.82 -0.08
N LEU A 172 8.95 11.83 -0.59
CA LEU A 172 10.35 11.64 -0.23
C LEU A 172 11.24 12.82 -0.65
N ALA A 173 10.90 13.56 -1.71
CA ALA A 173 11.68 14.73 -2.11
C ALA A 173 11.58 15.84 -1.04
N GLN A 174 10.40 16.03 -0.46
CA GLN A 174 10.22 16.92 0.68
C GLN A 174 10.94 16.40 1.93
N ALA A 175 10.94 15.08 2.17
CA ALA A 175 11.67 14.49 3.27
C ALA A 175 13.20 14.67 3.13
N VAL A 176 13.75 14.60 1.92
CA VAL A 176 15.15 14.94 1.62
C VAL A 176 15.43 16.40 1.92
N ALA A 177 14.59 17.33 1.42
CA ALA A 177 14.76 18.75 1.68
C ALA A 177 14.69 19.11 3.18
N ALA A 178 13.89 18.36 3.95
CA ALA A 178 13.79 18.49 5.41
C ALA A 178 14.93 17.76 6.17
N GLY A 179 15.88 17.13 5.49
CA GLY A 179 16.97 16.37 6.10
C GLY A 179 16.51 15.12 6.84
N LYS A 180 15.34 14.58 6.53
CA LYS A 180 14.78 13.34 7.15
C LYS A 180 15.01 12.10 6.29
N PHE A 181 15.39 12.29 5.03
CA PHE A 181 15.68 11.20 4.10
C PHE A 181 17.00 11.43 3.37
N HIS A 182 17.75 10.35 3.15
CA HIS A 182 19.08 10.39 2.56
C HIS A 182 18.99 10.57 1.05
N ASP A 183 19.60 11.65 0.55
CA ASP A 183 19.52 12.08 -0.85
C ASP A 183 19.93 10.97 -1.86
N ARG A 184 21.06 10.29 -1.62
CA ARG A 184 21.48 9.20 -2.50
C ARG A 184 20.52 8.01 -2.51
N LEU A 185 19.88 7.71 -1.38
CA LEU A 185 18.91 6.61 -1.32
C LEU A 185 17.65 6.99 -2.11
N TYR A 186 17.23 8.25 -2.05
CA TYR A 186 16.14 8.76 -2.87
C TYR A 186 16.46 8.62 -4.36
N HIS A 187 17.67 9.01 -4.78
CA HIS A 187 18.10 8.86 -6.17
C HIS A 187 18.20 7.39 -6.61
N TYR A 188 18.72 6.49 -5.76
CA TYR A 188 18.75 5.05 -6.01
C TYR A 188 17.34 4.48 -6.25
N LEU A 189 16.36 4.89 -5.43
CA LEU A 189 14.95 4.48 -5.56
C LEU A 189 14.22 5.11 -6.76
N SER A 190 14.81 6.11 -7.39
CA SER A 190 14.14 6.89 -8.43
C SER A 190 14.10 6.21 -9.79
N GLU A 191 14.85 5.13 -9.99
CA GLU A 191 14.96 4.41 -11.26
C GLU A 191 13.68 3.65 -11.64
N GLY A 192 12.95 3.13 -10.66
CA GLY A 192 11.64 2.50 -10.85
C GLY A 192 10.61 3.18 -9.97
N ARG A 193 9.63 3.89 -10.56
CA ARG A 193 8.57 4.57 -9.82
C ARG A 193 7.21 4.08 -10.27
N LEU A 194 6.33 3.85 -9.30
CA LEU A 194 4.93 3.53 -9.52
C LEU A 194 4.07 4.39 -8.59
N ASP A 195 3.27 5.26 -9.17
CA ASP A 195 2.31 6.07 -8.43
C ASP A 195 0.97 5.31 -8.38
N LEU A 196 0.64 4.77 -7.21
CA LEU A 196 -0.63 4.11 -6.91
C LEU A 196 -1.66 5.17 -6.48
N PRO A 197 -2.62 5.52 -7.34
CA PRO A 197 -3.61 6.56 -7.05
C PRO A 197 -4.53 6.16 -5.90
N ALA A 198 -5.12 7.15 -5.24
CA ALA A 198 -6.13 6.90 -4.24
C ALA A 198 -7.42 6.34 -4.86
N LEU A 199 -8.24 5.64 -4.07
CA LEU A 199 -9.47 5.01 -4.57
C LEU A 199 -10.45 6.03 -5.17
N ARG A 200 -10.56 7.21 -4.56
CA ARG A 200 -11.34 8.35 -5.07
C ARG A 200 -10.89 8.89 -6.43
N GLU A 201 -9.64 8.62 -6.80
CA GLU A 201 -9.07 9.02 -8.09
C GLU A 201 -9.34 7.99 -9.18
N GLN A 202 -9.94 6.85 -8.81
CA GLN A 202 -10.23 5.70 -9.65
C GLN A 202 -11.64 5.13 -9.37
N PRO A 203 -12.71 5.93 -9.55
CA PRO A 203 -14.06 5.53 -9.16
C PRO A 203 -14.52 4.24 -9.85
N GLY A 204 -14.05 3.96 -11.07
CA GLY A 204 -14.38 2.72 -11.79
C GLY A 204 -13.91 1.43 -11.12
N ASN A 205 -13.08 1.51 -10.07
CA ASN A 205 -12.66 0.36 -9.28
C ASN A 205 -13.55 0.11 -8.04
N ILE A 206 -14.38 1.08 -7.62
CA ILE A 206 -15.11 1.03 -6.33
C ILE A 206 -16.11 -0.13 -6.31
N LEU A 207 -17.07 -0.15 -7.24
CA LEU A 207 -18.10 -1.20 -7.27
C LEU A 207 -17.52 -2.60 -7.49
N PRO A 208 -16.59 -2.83 -8.44
CA PRO A 208 -15.97 -4.14 -8.61
C PRO A 208 -15.21 -4.62 -7.36
N LEU A 209 -14.56 -3.72 -6.62
CA LEU A 209 -13.94 -4.06 -5.34
C LEU A 209 -15.00 -4.39 -4.28
N ALA A 210 -16.08 -3.62 -4.21
CA ALA A 210 -17.17 -3.86 -3.27
C ALA A 210 -17.81 -5.24 -3.50
N GLU A 211 -18.17 -5.55 -4.74
CA GLU A 211 -18.73 -6.85 -5.15
C GLU A 211 -17.78 -8.01 -4.82
N TYR A 212 -16.48 -7.83 -5.07
CA TYR A 212 -15.48 -8.82 -4.70
C TYR A 212 -15.46 -9.08 -3.18
N PHE A 213 -15.49 -8.02 -2.36
CA PHE A 213 -15.54 -8.16 -0.91
C PHE A 213 -16.84 -8.81 -0.45
N VAL A 214 -17.98 -8.45 -1.03
CA VAL A 214 -19.27 -9.11 -0.76
C VAL A 214 -19.15 -10.61 -0.99
N GLY A 215 -18.66 -11.03 -2.16
CA GLY A 215 -18.50 -12.45 -2.48
C GLY A 215 -17.61 -13.21 -1.49
N ILE A 216 -16.44 -12.66 -1.15
CA ILE A 216 -15.51 -13.31 -0.21
C ILE A 216 -16.07 -13.40 1.20
N TYR A 217 -16.67 -12.31 1.70
CA TYR A 217 -17.11 -12.26 3.09
C TYR A 217 -18.43 -13.01 3.29
N SER A 218 -19.36 -13.00 2.33
CA SER A 218 -20.54 -13.86 2.36
C SER A 218 -20.14 -15.33 2.47
N GLN A 219 -19.16 -15.79 1.68
CA GLN A 219 -18.66 -17.16 1.76
C GLN A 219 -18.06 -17.47 3.14
N ARG A 220 -17.24 -16.58 3.70
CA ARG A 220 -16.61 -16.76 5.02
C ARG A 220 -17.62 -16.77 6.16
N LEU A 221 -18.67 -15.98 6.05
CA LEU A 221 -19.75 -15.87 7.04
C LEU A 221 -20.85 -16.93 6.83
N SER A 222 -20.74 -17.78 5.80
CA SER A 222 -21.76 -18.75 5.41
C SER A 222 -23.14 -18.11 5.13
N LEU A 223 -23.11 -16.92 4.52
CA LEU A 223 -24.30 -16.17 4.10
C LEU A 223 -24.54 -16.37 2.60
N SER A 224 -25.79 -16.19 2.17
CA SER A 224 -26.09 -15.91 0.77
C SER A 224 -25.34 -14.64 0.32
N VAL A 225 -25.04 -14.51 -0.97
CA VAL A 225 -24.37 -13.34 -1.52
C VAL A 225 -25.45 -12.28 -1.81
N PRO A 226 -25.59 -11.20 -0.99
CA PRO A 226 -26.57 -10.17 -1.25
C PRO A 226 -26.16 -9.30 -2.43
N LEU A 227 -27.14 -8.68 -3.08
CA LEU A 227 -26.91 -7.62 -4.06
C LEU A 227 -26.58 -6.30 -3.34
N ILE A 228 -25.88 -5.39 -4.00
CA ILE A 228 -25.72 -4.02 -3.52
C ILE A 228 -26.80 -3.18 -4.23
N SER A 229 -27.73 -2.58 -3.47
CA SER A 229 -28.78 -1.74 -4.06
C SER A 229 -28.21 -0.57 -4.86
N ASP A 230 -28.92 -0.11 -5.89
CA ASP A 230 -28.51 1.05 -6.70
C ASP A 230 -28.24 2.30 -5.84
N ALA A 231 -29.02 2.48 -4.77
CA ALA A 231 -28.83 3.55 -3.80
C ALA A 231 -27.53 3.37 -2.99
N ALA A 232 -27.21 2.16 -2.56
CA ALA A 232 -25.95 1.86 -1.87
C ALA A 232 -24.74 1.99 -2.81
N GLN A 233 -24.86 1.56 -4.07
CA GLN A 233 -23.82 1.76 -5.10
C GLN A 233 -23.52 3.25 -5.28
N SER A 234 -24.56 4.07 -5.42
CA SER A 234 -24.43 5.53 -5.54
C SER A 234 -23.75 6.14 -4.32
N ALA A 235 -24.06 5.65 -3.10
CA ALA A 235 -23.42 6.10 -1.87
C ALA A 235 -21.93 5.72 -1.81
N LEU A 236 -21.56 4.51 -2.25
CA LEU A 236 -20.17 4.05 -2.32
C LEU A 236 -19.34 4.89 -3.30
N GLU A 237 -19.89 5.20 -4.46
CA GLU A 237 -19.21 6.02 -5.47
C GLU A 237 -19.08 7.49 -5.07
N ALA A 238 -20.01 8.01 -4.25
CA ALA A 238 -19.99 9.38 -3.75
C ALA A 238 -19.03 9.61 -2.56
N HIS A 239 -18.55 8.54 -1.93
CA HIS A 239 -17.67 8.63 -0.77
C HIS A 239 -16.20 8.90 -1.15
N ASP A 240 -15.48 9.64 -0.29
CA ASP A 240 -14.11 10.10 -0.57
C ASP A 240 -13.03 9.05 -0.27
N TRP A 241 -13.38 7.98 0.44
CA TRP A 241 -12.51 6.86 0.79
C TRP A 241 -11.14 7.29 1.37
N PRO A 242 -11.08 8.07 2.47
CA PRO A 242 -9.82 8.47 3.11
C PRO A 242 -8.95 7.29 3.55
N GLY A 243 -9.54 6.13 3.87
CA GLY A 243 -8.82 4.88 4.16
C GLY A 243 -8.68 3.95 2.96
N ASN A 244 -9.03 4.42 1.76
CA ASN A 244 -8.91 3.73 0.48
C ASN A 244 -9.55 2.33 0.50
N THR A 245 -8.94 1.35 -0.18
CA THR A 245 -9.44 -0.02 -0.28
C THR A 245 -9.62 -0.70 1.07
N ARG A 246 -8.79 -0.36 2.08
CA ARG A 246 -8.93 -0.91 3.43
C ARG A 246 -10.22 -0.46 4.11
N GLU A 247 -10.61 0.80 3.93
CA GLU A 247 -11.86 1.31 4.45
C GLU A 247 -13.06 0.70 3.73
N LEU A 248 -13.01 0.61 2.40
CA LEU A 248 -14.05 -0.07 1.61
C LEU A 248 -14.25 -1.53 2.07
N GLU A 249 -13.16 -2.28 2.25
CA GLU A 249 -13.20 -3.66 2.76
C GLU A 249 -13.93 -3.75 4.12
N ASN A 250 -13.62 -2.82 5.03
CA ASN A 250 -14.24 -2.77 6.36
C ASN A 250 -15.72 -2.39 6.29
N VAL A 251 -16.08 -1.41 5.47
CA VAL A 251 -17.47 -0.96 5.26
C VAL A 251 -18.32 -2.10 4.72
N ILE A 252 -17.85 -2.81 3.70
CA ILE A 252 -18.58 -3.94 3.10
C ILE A 252 -18.70 -5.11 4.09
N HIS A 253 -17.62 -5.42 4.80
CA HIS A 253 -17.66 -6.45 5.82
C HIS A 253 -18.65 -6.12 6.94
N PHE A 254 -18.69 -4.87 7.40
CA PHE A 254 -19.67 -4.42 8.38
C PHE A 254 -21.10 -4.48 7.84
N ALA A 255 -21.33 -4.01 6.60
CA ALA A 255 -22.63 -4.03 5.95
C ALA A 255 -23.22 -5.45 5.91
N LEU A 256 -22.41 -6.47 5.62
CA LEU A 256 -22.82 -7.88 5.65
C LEU A 256 -23.20 -8.38 7.04
N LEU A 257 -22.59 -7.87 8.10
CA LEU A 257 -22.91 -8.28 9.47
C LEU A 257 -24.23 -7.68 9.98
N VAL A 258 -24.63 -6.51 9.46
CA VAL A 258 -25.84 -5.81 9.89
C VAL A 258 -27.02 -5.99 8.93
N SER A 259 -26.76 -6.30 7.66
CA SER A 259 -27.81 -6.60 6.69
C SER A 259 -28.51 -7.90 7.05
N SER A 260 -29.85 -7.91 7.02
CA SER A 260 -30.68 -9.08 7.34
C SER A 260 -31.47 -9.62 6.13
N GLY A 261 -31.23 -9.09 4.94
CA GLY A 261 -31.94 -9.45 3.71
C GLY A 261 -31.01 -9.73 2.52
N ASP A 262 -31.61 -9.91 1.35
CA ASP A 262 -30.91 -10.24 0.10
C ASP A 262 -30.20 -9.03 -0.54
N GLU A 263 -30.28 -7.85 0.07
CA GLU A 263 -29.77 -6.60 -0.47
C GLU A 263 -29.08 -5.73 0.60
N ILE A 264 -27.94 -5.15 0.23
CA ILE A 264 -27.22 -4.13 0.99
C ILE A 264 -27.80 -2.76 0.64
N LEU A 265 -28.41 -2.11 1.62
CA LEU A 265 -28.99 -0.77 1.55
C LEU A 265 -28.01 0.29 2.09
N PRO A 266 -28.18 1.58 1.75
CA PRO A 266 -27.31 2.66 2.22
C PRO A 266 -27.11 2.70 3.73
N GLU A 267 -28.17 2.44 4.52
CA GLU A 267 -28.13 2.41 5.98
C GLU A 267 -27.21 1.34 6.56
N HIS A 268 -26.92 0.27 5.81
CA HIS A 268 -26.00 -0.79 6.24
C HIS A 268 -24.53 -0.38 6.09
N LEU A 269 -24.21 0.56 5.19
CA LEU A 269 -22.83 0.94 4.90
C LEU A 269 -22.19 1.75 6.03
N ASN A 270 -23.01 2.43 6.86
CA ASN A 270 -22.54 3.26 7.98
C ASN A 270 -21.39 4.22 7.56
N LEU A 271 -21.50 4.80 6.35
CA LEU A 271 -20.54 5.77 5.86
C LEU A 271 -20.67 7.05 6.70
N PRO A 272 -19.56 7.60 7.22
CA PRO A 272 -19.62 8.87 7.91
C PRO A 272 -20.17 9.93 6.96
N ASP A 273 -21.03 10.81 7.45
CA ASP A 273 -21.48 11.95 6.67
C ASP A 273 -20.24 12.73 6.20
N ASN A 274 -20.03 12.78 4.87
CA ASN A 274 -18.98 13.53 4.18
C ASN A 274 -18.89 15.01 4.63
N ALA A 275 -19.85 15.50 5.40
CA ALA A 275 -19.90 16.83 5.99
C ALA A 275 -18.82 17.10 7.06
N SER A 276 -18.13 16.08 7.58
CA SER A 276 -17.24 16.22 8.74
C SER A 276 -15.75 16.46 8.40
N SER A 277 -15.33 16.33 7.14
CA SER A 277 -13.95 16.58 6.73
C SER A 277 -13.80 17.93 6.01
N LEU A 278 -12.86 18.78 6.46
CA LEU A 278 -12.54 20.05 5.80
C LEU A 278 -12.18 19.86 4.32
N ALA A 279 -11.54 18.73 3.99
CA ALA A 279 -11.19 18.37 2.62
C ALA A 279 -12.42 18.07 1.74
N SER A 280 -13.48 17.50 2.32
CA SER A 280 -14.75 17.23 1.62
C SER A 280 -15.54 18.52 1.39
N ILE A 281 -15.56 19.43 2.38
CA ILE A 281 -16.14 20.78 2.23
C ILE A 281 -15.39 21.57 1.15
N GLU A 282 -14.06 21.57 1.16
CA GLU A 282 -13.25 22.25 0.14
C GLU A 282 -13.55 21.69 -1.26
N ARG A 283 -13.70 20.38 -1.40
CA ARG A 283 -13.96 19.74 -2.68
C ARG A 283 -15.38 20.00 -3.18
N GLN A 284 -16.38 19.96 -2.31
CA GLN A 284 -17.74 20.38 -2.64
C GLN A 284 -17.76 21.84 -3.09
N ALA A 285 -17.07 22.73 -2.37
CA ALA A 285 -16.93 24.13 -2.77
C ALA A 285 -16.26 24.27 -4.14
N ARG A 286 -15.15 23.55 -4.39
CA ARG A 286 -14.47 23.55 -5.70
C ARG A 286 -15.35 23.01 -6.82
N ARG A 287 -16.14 21.95 -6.57
CA ARG A 287 -17.04 21.35 -7.55
C ARG A 287 -18.20 22.29 -7.88
N VAL A 288 -18.79 22.92 -6.86
CA VAL A 288 -19.79 23.97 -7.03
C VAL A 288 -19.21 25.12 -7.85
N VAL A 289 -18.04 25.64 -7.49
CA VAL A 289 -17.38 26.73 -8.23
C VAL A 289 -17.08 26.36 -9.70
N ALA A 290 -16.73 25.10 -9.99
CA ALA A 290 -16.44 24.65 -11.35
C ALA A 290 -17.69 24.59 -12.26
N THR A 291 -18.89 24.46 -11.69
CA THR A 291 -20.15 24.38 -12.45
C THR A 291 -21.06 25.57 -12.23
N ALA A 292 -20.72 26.49 -11.33
CA ALA A 292 -21.56 27.59 -10.89
C ALA A 292 -21.41 28.83 -11.77
N ASP A 293 -22.51 29.59 -11.87
CA ASP A 293 -22.51 30.91 -12.48
C ASP A 293 -21.94 32.00 -11.54
N ALA A 294 -21.69 33.19 -12.08
CA ALA A 294 -21.07 34.28 -11.33
C ALA A 294 -21.89 34.71 -10.10
N GLN A 295 -23.22 34.53 -10.12
CA GLN A 295 -24.09 34.85 -8.99
C GLN A 295 -23.97 33.81 -7.86
N GLN A 296 -23.92 32.52 -8.20
CA GLN A 296 -23.71 31.43 -7.25
C GLN A 296 -22.33 31.49 -6.59
N ILE A 297 -21.28 31.86 -7.32
CA ILE A 297 -19.93 32.06 -6.76
C ILE A 297 -19.92 33.24 -5.78
N GLN A 298 -20.61 34.34 -6.11
CA GLN A 298 -20.72 35.51 -5.24
C GLN A 298 -21.49 35.18 -3.95
N ALA A 299 -22.56 34.40 -4.03
CA ALA A 299 -23.34 33.96 -2.87
C ALA A 299 -22.52 33.04 -1.95
N LEU A 300 -21.73 32.12 -2.53
CA LEU A 300 -20.85 31.25 -1.76
C LEU A 300 -19.76 32.05 -1.02
N ARG A 301 -19.17 33.07 -1.67
CA ARG A 301 -18.21 33.98 -1.03
C ARG A 301 -18.81 34.73 0.16
N GLN A 302 -19.99 35.32 0.00
CA GLN A 302 -20.68 36.03 1.07
C GLN A 302 -20.99 35.11 2.27
N LEU A 303 -21.37 33.87 2.00
CA LEU A 303 -21.67 32.89 3.03
C LEU A 303 -20.40 32.48 3.80
N LEU A 304 -19.27 32.28 3.10
CA LEU A 304 -17.98 31.98 3.74
C LEU A 304 -17.42 33.16 4.53
N GLU A 305 -17.57 34.40 4.05
CA GLU A 305 -17.18 35.62 4.78
C GLU A 305 -18.00 35.84 6.05
N SER A 306 -19.26 35.37 6.08
CA SER A 306 -20.12 35.47 7.27
C SER A 306 -19.82 34.44 8.37
N LEU A 307 -18.96 33.45 8.08
CA LEU A 307 -18.61 32.35 8.99
C LEU A 307 -17.25 32.57 9.70
N VAL A 308 -16.55 33.67 9.43
CA VAL A 308 -15.30 34.11 10.07
C VAL A 308 -15.60 35.24 11.06
#